data_AF-C6PWL5-F1
#
_entry.id   AF-C6PWL5-F1
#
_cell.length_a   1.000
_cell.length_b   1.000
_cell.length_c   1.000
_cell.angle_alpha   90.00
_cell.angle_beta   90.00
_cell.angle_gamma   90.00
#
_symmetry.space_group_name_H-M   'P 1'
#
loop_
_entity.id
_entity.type
_entity.pdbx_description
1 polymer ?
#
loop_
_entity_poly.entity_id
_entity_poly.type
_entity_poly.pdbx_seq_one_letter_code
_entity_poly.pdbx_strand_id
1 'polypeptide(L)'
;MIRKIKSILIIAAIVIFQLGNIPLVNAESSNTSSNLDVVFVLDSSGSMKESDPEEIRTEAIKMFLDMSQVQGNKFGLVAYSDNVVREHNLDTINSNDDKERIKNMALNIPLGQKTDTGAGILEAVNLMNSGHDKNHKPVIILLSDGKNDPQRKTEDSLKDLKSSISTCKDKGYPVYTIGLNYDGTVDKTQLEEMSNETKGKNYITSTAADLPKILTDIYADNSKLKVQDGGTVTANGEYQDLKVKIPNSNVMEANISMISDSKVEVKLLDPKGTEVNIPSSNAVFTTSKKYSMLKIIKPTEGDWTVKVKGVSGSNIKVNYIFNYDLQLEANFTPASPKNGDKLKVEAYLASNGQKITDKALYTNMKGKLIVKNMKDNSVKEVALDYTEGVFKGEYSIPDKGKYELKVRVDGNSLYRESTPLLAGNDNGAAGSSVGKTSMLKKPAVLGCIAALVAAILIVGALALVKRKRVQGFGRVELNIKDENTDEMLPPQFRNLDGYVGSFTLFEVLSLKEEYKETEDIKFIFRNDDSLEILNKSKCVIQKSGRKLENGENITMYNGNKITVFLNNVSKSIVVEFRSK
;
A
#
# COMPACT_ATOMS: atom_id res chain seq x y z
N MET A 1 -48.55 -28.86 10.32
CA MET A 1 -47.95 -27.63 10.89
C MET A 1 -46.92 -27.92 12.00
N ILE A 2 -47.27 -28.74 13.00
CA ILE A 2 -46.42 -29.04 14.18
C ILE A 2 -45.06 -29.67 13.82
N ARG A 3 -45.00 -30.51 12.76
CA ARG A 3 -43.73 -31.10 12.27
C ARG A 3 -42.75 -30.08 11.67
N LYS A 4 -43.26 -29.02 10.99
CA LYS A 4 -42.42 -27.94 10.44
C LYS A 4 -41.89 -27.03 11.55
N ILE A 5 -42.69 -26.78 12.59
CA ILE A 5 -42.29 -25.99 13.77
C ILE A 5 -41.18 -26.70 14.56
N LYS A 6 -41.29 -28.03 14.77
CA LYS A 6 -40.22 -28.82 15.40
C LYS A 6 -38.92 -28.82 14.60
N SER A 7 -39.00 -28.87 13.27
CA SER A 7 -37.81 -28.85 12.40
C SER A 7 -37.10 -27.48 12.43
N ILE A 8 -37.85 -26.39 12.49
CA ILE A 8 -37.31 -25.03 12.62
C ILE A 8 -36.64 -24.82 13.98
N LEU A 9 -37.23 -25.33 15.07
CA LEU A 9 -36.65 -25.26 16.42
C LEU A 9 -35.35 -26.07 16.54
N ILE A 10 -35.26 -27.23 15.89
CA ILE A 10 -34.04 -28.04 15.87
C ILE A 10 -32.93 -27.33 15.08
N ILE A 11 -33.24 -26.74 13.93
CA ILE A 11 -32.27 -25.97 13.15
C ILE A 11 -31.80 -24.74 13.93
N ALA A 12 -32.70 -24.02 14.60
CA ALA A 12 -32.34 -22.88 15.44
C ALA A 12 -31.43 -23.29 16.61
N ALA A 13 -31.70 -24.43 17.26
CA ALA A 13 -30.85 -24.95 18.34
C ALA A 13 -29.45 -25.35 17.84
N ILE A 14 -29.34 -25.94 16.64
CA ILE A 14 -28.06 -26.28 16.02
C ILE A 14 -27.28 -25.01 15.67
N VAL A 15 -27.93 -23.98 15.12
CA VAL A 15 -27.29 -22.70 14.80
C VAL A 15 -26.81 -21.97 16.06
N ILE A 16 -27.60 -22.01 17.15
CA ILE A 16 -27.20 -21.43 18.45
C ILE A 16 -26.02 -22.19 19.07
N PHE A 17 -25.98 -23.52 18.93
CA PHE A 17 -24.88 -24.35 19.40
C PHE A 17 -23.59 -24.15 18.57
N GLN A 18 -23.73 -23.85 17.28
CA GLN A 18 -22.61 -23.48 16.41
C GLN A 18 -22.08 -22.07 16.72
N LEU A 19 -22.96 -21.11 17.02
CA LEU A 19 -22.59 -19.73 17.39
C LEU A 19 -21.91 -19.64 18.77
N GLY A 20 -22.24 -20.53 19.71
CA GLY A 20 -21.59 -20.59 21.04
C GLY A 20 -20.16 -21.15 21.03
N ASN A 21 -19.72 -21.72 19.92
CA ASN A 21 -18.36 -22.27 19.73
C ASN A 21 -17.50 -21.44 18.77
N ILE A 22 -17.98 -20.29 18.29
CA ILE A 22 -17.11 -19.37 17.56
C ILE A 22 -16.20 -18.72 18.60
N PRO A 23 -14.88 -18.95 18.58
CA PRO A 23 -13.99 -18.18 19.44
C PRO A 23 -14.27 -16.70 19.18
N LEU A 24 -14.52 -15.93 20.24
CA LEU A 24 -14.48 -14.48 20.15
C LEU A 24 -13.09 -14.11 19.63
N VAL A 25 -12.98 -13.89 18.33
CA VAL A 25 -11.86 -13.20 17.75
C VAL A 25 -11.99 -11.77 18.27
N ASN A 26 -11.19 -11.46 19.29
CA ASN A 26 -11.02 -10.10 19.75
C ASN A 26 -10.58 -9.24 18.56
N ALA A 27 -11.11 -8.01 18.57
CA ALA A 27 -10.84 -6.88 17.69
C ALA A 27 -9.62 -7.02 16.78
N GLU A 28 -9.82 -6.73 15.49
CA GLU A 28 -8.77 -6.51 14.50
C GLU A 28 -7.61 -5.75 15.15
N SER A 29 -6.50 -6.45 15.34
CA SER A 29 -5.21 -5.80 15.46
C SER A 29 -5.09 -4.89 14.24
N SER A 30 -4.83 -3.60 14.45
CA SER A 30 -4.42 -2.72 13.37
C SER A 30 -3.10 -3.24 12.82
N ASN A 31 -3.20 -4.19 11.90
CA ASN A 31 -2.10 -4.85 11.20
C ASN A 31 -1.40 -3.77 10.40
N THR A 32 -0.43 -3.11 11.03
CA THR A 32 0.42 -2.14 10.33
C THR A 32 1.35 -2.99 9.47
N SER A 33 0.96 -3.19 8.22
CA SER A 33 1.78 -3.89 7.23
C SER A 33 3.08 -3.11 6.98
N SER A 34 4.11 -3.78 6.48
CA SER A 34 5.32 -3.12 5.99
C SER A 34 5.13 -2.42 4.64
N ASN A 35 3.91 -2.43 4.09
CA ASN A 35 3.62 -1.84 2.80
C ASN A 35 3.67 -0.30 2.89
N LEU A 36 4.06 0.31 1.79
CA LEU A 36 4.18 1.74 1.62
C LEU A 36 3.13 2.24 0.63
N ASP A 37 2.56 3.40 0.92
CA ASP A 37 1.85 4.22 -0.05
C ASP A 37 2.74 5.41 -0.40
N VAL A 38 3.31 5.42 -1.60
CA VAL A 38 4.33 6.39 -1.99
C VAL A 38 3.82 7.29 -3.10
N VAL A 39 3.86 8.61 -2.89
CA VAL A 39 3.58 9.59 -3.94
C VAL A 39 4.89 10.28 -4.32
N PHE A 40 5.31 10.13 -5.57
CA PHE A 40 6.42 10.89 -6.13
C PHE A 40 5.94 12.23 -6.62
N VAL A 41 6.63 13.31 -6.24
CA VAL A 41 6.35 14.67 -6.65
C VAL A 41 7.54 15.17 -7.44
N LEU A 42 7.35 15.41 -8.73
CA LEU A 42 8.40 15.75 -9.68
C LEU A 42 8.26 17.18 -10.15
N ASP A 43 9.25 17.99 -9.83
CA ASP A 43 9.43 19.28 -10.46
C ASP A 43 9.75 19.08 -11.94
N SER A 44 8.91 19.63 -12.81
CA SER A 44 9.04 19.61 -14.26
C SER A 44 9.10 21.04 -14.80
N SER A 45 9.61 21.99 -14.01
CA SER A 45 9.84 23.36 -14.45
C SER A 45 10.98 23.49 -15.46
N GLY A 46 11.14 24.67 -16.04
CA GLY A 46 12.13 24.92 -17.08
C GLY A 46 13.58 24.81 -16.57
N SER A 47 13.82 25.15 -15.30
CA SER A 47 15.15 25.07 -14.67
C SER A 47 15.67 23.64 -14.58
N MET A 48 14.78 22.66 -14.60
CA MET A 48 15.13 21.24 -14.56
C MET A 48 16.02 20.77 -15.71
N LYS A 49 16.08 21.51 -16.83
CA LYS A 49 17.05 21.22 -17.90
C LYS A 49 18.49 21.34 -17.43
N GLU A 50 18.74 22.30 -16.53
CA GLU A 50 20.06 22.61 -16.00
C GLU A 50 20.29 21.94 -14.65
N SER A 51 19.27 21.88 -13.79
CA SER A 51 19.35 21.29 -12.45
C SER A 51 19.32 19.76 -12.46
N ASP A 52 18.78 19.13 -13.52
CA ASP A 52 18.66 17.67 -13.67
C ASP A 52 18.92 17.15 -15.11
N PRO A 53 20.13 17.35 -15.67
CA PRO A 53 20.46 16.87 -17.02
C PRO A 53 20.66 15.35 -17.09
N GLU A 54 20.86 14.68 -15.95
CA GLU A 54 21.00 13.23 -15.87
C GLU A 54 19.64 12.49 -15.74
N GLU A 55 18.53 13.23 -15.66
CA GLU A 55 17.18 12.70 -15.39
C GLU A 55 17.10 11.90 -14.07
N ILE A 56 17.77 12.40 -13.03
CA ILE A 56 17.76 11.90 -11.64
C ILE A 56 16.31 11.68 -11.18
N ARG A 57 15.37 12.56 -11.54
CA ARG A 57 13.94 12.39 -11.22
C ARG A 57 13.39 11.03 -11.64
N THR A 58 13.62 10.67 -12.89
CA THR A 58 13.13 9.44 -13.52
C THR A 58 13.85 8.21 -12.96
N GLU A 59 15.16 8.30 -12.79
CA GLU A 59 15.97 7.21 -12.24
C GLU A 59 15.60 6.90 -10.79
N ALA A 60 15.23 7.92 -10.01
CA ALA A 60 14.80 7.73 -8.63
C ALA A 60 13.52 6.89 -8.52
N ILE A 61 12.53 7.16 -9.37
CA ILE A 61 11.28 6.38 -9.40
C ILE A 61 11.56 4.93 -9.77
N LYS A 62 12.32 4.70 -10.84
CA LYS A 62 12.67 3.34 -11.29
C LYS A 62 13.35 2.56 -10.17
N MET A 63 14.33 3.17 -9.53
CA MET A 63 15.08 2.52 -8.46
C MET A 63 14.21 2.23 -7.24
N PHE A 64 13.37 3.18 -6.82
CA PHE A 64 12.48 2.97 -5.68
C PHE A 64 11.50 1.82 -5.95
N LEU A 65 10.93 1.75 -7.16
CA LEU A 65 10.08 0.63 -7.58
C LEU A 65 10.83 -0.71 -7.62
N ASP A 66 12.09 -0.72 -8.07
CA ASP A 66 12.91 -1.93 -8.10
C ASP A 66 13.22 -2.46 -6.69
N MET A 67 13.52 -1.57 -5.74
CA MET A 67 13.74 -1.95 -4.33
C MET A 67 12.45 -2.43 -3.65
N SER A 68 11.32 -1.85 -4.02
CA SER A 68 10.05 -2.14 -3.37
C SER A 68 9.63 -3.60 -3.58
N GLN A 69 8.89 -4.14 -2.62
CA GLN A 69 8.29 -5.48 -2.75
C GLN A 69 7.42 -5.55 -4.00
N VAL A 70 7.35 -6.73 -4.63
CA VAL A 70 6.56 -6.94 -5.87
C VAL A 70 5.06 -6.82 -5.62
N GLN A 71 4.60 -6.90 -4.36
CA GLN A 71 3.19 -6.87 -4.00
C GLN A 71 2.93 -5.99 -2.79
N GLY A 72 1.72 -5.43 -2.71
CA GLY A 72 1.18 -4.78 -1.51
C GLY A 72 1.41 -3.26 -1.43
N ASN A 73 2.48 -2.73 -2.01
CA ASN A 73 2.73 -1.28 -2.03
C ASN A 73 1.80 -0.55 -3.00
N LYS A 74 1.46 0.71 -2.70
CA LYS A 74 0.81 1.61 -3.66
C LYS A 74 1.75 2.71 -4.10
N PHE A 75 1.65 3.12 -5.36
CA PHE A 75 2.45 4.22 -5.89
C PHE A 75 1.59 5.19 -6.69
N GLY A 76 1.80 6.47 -6.44
CA GLY A 76 1.25 7.59 -7.18
C GLY A 76 2.36 8.51 -7.68
N LEU A 77 2.01 9.37 -8.62
CA LEU A 77 2.93 10.31 -9.25
C LEU A 77 2.23 11.64 -9.47
N VAL A 78 2.90 12.74 -9.16
CA VAL A 78 2.52 14.09 -9.55
C VAL A 78 3.74 14.73 -10.18
N ALA A 79 3.58 15.26 -11.38
CA ALA A 79 4.58 16.11 -12.03
C ALA A 79 3.99 17.50 -12.21
N TYR A 80 4.74 18.54 -11.85
CA TYR A 80 4.22 19.91 -11.82
C TYR A 80 5.20 20.91 -12.44
N SER A 81 4.66 22.00 -13.00
CA SER A 81 5.35 23.22 -13.38
C SER A 81 4.58 24.41 -12.78
N ASP A 82 4.05 25.33 -13.59
CA ASP A 82 2.98 26.28 -13.24
C ASP A 82 1.66 25.59 -12.81
N ASN A 83 1.41 24.38 -13.31
CA ASN A 83 0.26 23.55 -12.98
C ASN A 83 0.67 22.07 -12.94
N VAL A 84 -0.26 21.19 -12.55
CA VAL A 84 -0.04 19.74 -12.65
C VAL A 84 0.01 19.34 -14.12
N VAL A 85 1.17 18.82 -14.53
CA VAL A 85 1.50 18.39 -15.89
C VAL A 85 1.09 16.94 -16.12
N ARG A 86 1.26 16.10 -15.10
CA ARG A 86 0.92 14.70 -15.14
C ARG A 86 0.60 14.24 -13.73
N GLU A 87 -0.44 13.43 -13.59
CA GLU A 87 -0.76 12.79 -12.33
C GLU A 87 -1.13 11.32 -12.55
N HIS A 88 -0.89 10.54 -11.51
CA HIS A 88 -1.29 9.16 -11.39
C HIS A 88 -1.70 8.88 -9.95
N ASN A 89 -2.92 8.38 -9.76
CA ASN A 89 -3.45 8.01 -8.46
C ASN A 89 -2.60 6.93 -7.79
N LEU A 90 -2.76 6.78 -6.46
CA LEU A 90 -2.16 5.68 -5.71
C LEU A 90 -2.74 4.33 -6.16
N ASP A 91 -2.01 3.65 -7.03
CA ASP A 91 -2.38 2.32 -7.53
C ASP A 91 -1.60 1.23 -6.82
N THR A 92 -2.27 0.13 -6.49
CA THR A 92 -1.64 -1.04 -5.88
C THR A 92 -0.80 -1.80 -6.88
N ILE A 93 0.45 -2.09 -6.52
CA ILE A 93 1.35 -2.94 -7.29
C ILE A 93 1.14 -4.38 -6.85
N ASN A 94 0.77 -5.24 -7.81
CA ASN A 94 0.60 -6.67 -7.59
C ASN A 94 1.53 -7.51 -8.48
N SER A 95 2.21 -6.88 -9.44
CA SER A 95 3.05 -7.52 -10.44
C SER A 95 4.24 -6.63 -10.86
N ASN A 96 5.20 -7.23 -11.55
CA ASN A 96 6.27 -6.46 -12.20
C ASN A 96 5.74 -5.59 -13.33
N ASP A 97 4.67 -6.01 -14.03
CA ASP A 97 4.05 -5.23 -15.10
C ASP A 97 3.45 -3.92 -14.58
N ASP A 98 2.87 -3.95 -13.37
CA ASP A 98 2.39 -2.73 -12.71
C ASP A 98 3.54 -1.74 -12.43
N LYS A 99 4.70 -2.26 -12.03
CA LYS A 99 5.89 -1.42 -11.82
C LYS A 99 6.36 -0.81 -13.13
N GLU A 100 6.44 -1.60 -14.20
CA GLU A 100 6.83 -1.11 -15.53
C GLU A 100 5.86 -0.04 -16.05
N ARG A 101 4.56 -0.18 -15.78
CA ARG A 101 3.56 0.85 -16.10
C ARG A 101 3.89 2.19 -15.45
N ILE A 102 4.18 2.21 -14.14
CA ILE A 102 4.52 3.46 -13.44
C ILE A 102 5.87 4.02 -13.90
N LYS A 103 6.87 3.16 -14.13
CA LYS A 103 8.16 3.58 -14.71
C LYS A 103 7.94 4.29 -16.05
N ASN A 104 7.09 3.73 -16.91
CA ASN A 104 6.76 4.32 -18.20
C ASN A 104 6.01 5.66 -18.07
N MET A 105 5.14 5.81 -17.07
CA MET A 105 4.48 7.08 -16.76
C MET A 105 5.46 8.16 -16.26
N ALA A 106 6.59 7.78 -15.68
CA ALA A 106 7.65 8.71 -15.29
C ALA A 106 8.54 9.16 -16.47
N LEU A 107 8.48 8.46 -17.61
CA LEU A 107 9.27 8.81 -18.80
C LEU A 107 8.67 10.00 -19.55
N ASN A 108 9.54 10.80 -20.19
CA ASN A 108 9.16 11.86 -21.12
C ASN A 108 8.10 12.82 -20.55
N ILE A 109 8.25 13.20 -19.28
CA ILE A 109 7.42 14.25 -18.69
C ILE A 109 7.87 15.58 -19.30
N PRO A 110 6.96 16.33 -19.95
CA PRO A 110 7.33 17.58 -20.59
C PRO A 110 7.69 18.63 -19.54
N LEU A 111 8.67 19.47 -19.87
CA LEU A 111 9.06 20.57 -19.00
C LEU A 111 8.21 21.82 -19.30
N GLY A 112 7.67 22.43 -18.24
CA GLY A 112 7.01 23.72 -18.26
C GLY A 112 8.00 24.88 -18.12
N GLN A 113 7.49 26.09 -17.92
CA GLN A 113 8.31 27.32 -17.87
C GLN A 113 8.43 27.94 -16.48
N LYS A 114 7.53 27.57 -15.57
CA LYS A 114 7.37 28.15 -14.23
C LYS A 114 7.30 27.04 -13.19
N THR A 115 7.32 27.40 -11.91
CA THR A 115 7.41 26.44 -10.81
C THR A 115 6.44 26.82 -9.69
N ASP A 116 5.36 26.06 -9.53
CA ASP A 116 4.39 26.19 -8.44
C ASP A 116 4.46 24.95 -7.53
N THR A 117 5.45 24.95 -6.64
CA THR A 117 5.66 23.88 -5.66
C THR A 117 4.47 23.73 -4.71
N GLY A 118 3.77 24.83 -4.41
CA GLY A 118 2.54 24.81 -3.63
C GLY A 118 1.44 23.96 -4.28
N ALA A 119 1.22 24.13 -5.59
CA ALA A 119 0.25 23.32 -6.34
C ALA A 119 0.68 21.84 -6.43
N GLY A 120 1.95 21.57 -6.68
CA GLY A 120 2.48 20.19 -6.76
C GLY A 120 2.32 19.41 -5.45
N ILE A 121 2.65 20.03 -4.32
CA ILE A 121 2.51 19.40 -3.00
C ILE A 121 1.05 19.27 -2.58
N LEU A 122 0.22 20.26 -2.90
CA LEU A 122 -1.22 20.19 -2.66
C LEU A 122 -1.83 18.97 -3.37
N GLU A 123 -1.49 18.75 -4.64
CA GLU A 123 -2.00 17.60 -5.37
C GLU A 123 -1.47 16.28 -4.82
N ALA A 124 -0.19 16.22 -4.44
CA ALA A 124 0.37 15.04 -3.79
C ALA A 124 -0.37 14.67 -2.49
N VAL A 125 -0.75 15.68 -1.70
CA VAL A 125 -1.56 15.49 -0.49
C VAL A 125 -2.99 15.06 -0.84
N ASN A 126 -3.59 15.57 -1.92
CA ASN A 126 -4.91 15.12 -2.38
C ASN A 126 -4.90 13.64 -2.78
N LEU A 127 -3.89 13.21 -3.55
CA LEU A 127 -3.71 11.81 -3.93
C LEU A 127 -3.50 10.91 -2.70
N MET A 128 -2.69 11.35 -1.73
CA MET A 128 -2.50 10.61 -0.48
C MET A 128 -3.82 10.53 0.30
N ASN A 129 -4.58 11.62 0.39
CA ASN A 129 -5.86 11.65 1.11
C ASN A 129 -6.92 10.74 0.48
N SER A 130 -6.92 10.59 -0.84
CA SER A 130 -7.90 9.78 -1.56
C SER A 130 -7.54 8.29 -1.59
N GLY A 131 -6.24 7.95 -1.65
CA GLY A 131 -5.78 6.59 -1.89
C GLY A 131 -5.11 5.87 -0.71
N HIS A 132 -4.73 6.59 0.36
CA HIS A 132 -3.96 6.02 1.46
C HIS A 132 -4.71 4.92 2.22
N ASP A 133 -4.07 3.77 2.37
CA ASP A 133 -4.50 2.70 3.26
C ASP A 133 -3.97 2.92 4.67
N LYS A 134 -4.86 2.90 5.66
CA LYS A 134 -4.51 3.08 7.09
C LYS A 134 -3.52 2.05 7.62
N ASN A 135 -3.41 0.90 6.96
CA ASN A 135 -2.51 -0.19 7.32
C ASN A 135 -1.13 -0.06 6.64
N HIS A 136 -0.96 0.89 5.72
CA HIS A 136 0.30 1.16 5.04
C HIS A 136 1.02 2.36 5.68
N LYS A 137 2.29 2.54 5.33
CA LYS A 137 3.06 3.74 5.68
C LYS A 137 3.00 4.76 4.54
N PRO A 138 2.47 5.96 4.78
CA PRO A 138 2.46 7.01 3.77
C PRO A 138 3.86 7.60 3.59
N VAL A 139 4.25 7.88 2.35
CA VAL A 139 5.53 8.53 2.01
C VAL A 139 5.31 9.48 0.84
N ILE A 140 5.75 10.73 0.97
CA ILE A 140 5.81 11.68 -0.15
C ILE A 140 7.28 11.93 -0.45
N ILE A 141 7.69 11.83 -1.72
CA ILE A 141 9.07 12.07 -2.15
C ILE A 141 9.07 13.17 -3.20
N LEU A 142 9.56 14.35 -2.84
CA LEU A 142 9.72 15.50 -3.74
C LEU A 142 11.12 15.51 -4.35
N LEU A 143 11.20 15.67 -5.67
CA LEU A 143 12.43 15.89 -6.43
C LEU A 143 12.34 17.24 -7.16
N SER A 144 13.15 18.22 -6.75
CA SER A 144 13.07 19.62 -7.21
C SER A 144 14.41 20.34 -7.02
N ASP A 145 14.63 21.47 -7.70
CA ASP A 145 15.71 22.41 -7.36
C ASP A 145 15.32 23.40 -6.24
N GLY A 146 14.12 23.25 -5.67
CA GLY A 146 13.63 24.02 -4.52
C GLY A 146 13.10 25.41 -4.86
N LYS A 147 13.16 25.83 -6.13
CA LYS A 147 12.67 27.16 -6.54
C LYS A 147 11.15 27.17 -6.60
N ASN A 148 10.56 28.30 -6.23
CA ASN A 148 9.13 28.54 -6.37
C ASN A 148 8.89 29.88 -7.06
N ASP A 149 8.60 29.82 -8.36
CA ASP A 149 8.29 30.95 -9.24
C ASP A 149 6.98 30.63 -9.98
N PRO A 150 5.82 30.70 -9.29
CA PRO A 150 4.54 30.34 -9.86
C PRO A 150 4.08 31.39 -10.88
N GLN A 151 3.23 30.98 -11.84
CA GLN A 151 2.61 31.94 -12.77
C GLN A 151 1.55 32.81 -12.07
N ARG A 152 0.89 32.28 -11.04
CA ARG A 152 -0.04 33.01 -10.19
C ARG A 152 0.70 33.76 -9.07
N LYS A 153 -0.04 34.44 -8.19
CA LYS A 153 0.53 35.13 -7.02
C LYS A 153 1.31 34.16 -6.14
N THR A 154 2.54 34.53 -5.79
CA THR A 154 3.42 33.73 -4.93
C THR A 154 2.79 33.46 -3.57
N GLU A 155 2.01 34.41 -3.02
CA GLU A 155 1.32 34.24 -1.74
C GLU A 155 0.28 33.11 -1.77
N ASP A 156 -0.40 32.91 -2.89
CA ASP A 156 -1.37 31.83 -3.03
C ASP A 156 -0.66 30.47 -3.08
N SER A 157 0.49 30.40 -3.77
CA SER A 157 1.34 29.19 -3.79
C SER A 157 1.89 28.84 -2.42
N LEU A 158 2.42 29.82 -1.70
CA LEU A 158 2.90 29.61 -0.33
C LEU A 158 1.77 29.24 0.64
N LYS A 159 0.55 29.74 0.42
CA LYS A 159 -0.63 29.36 1.20
C LYS A 159 -0.97 27.89 0.99
N ASP A 160 -1.01 27.43 -0.27
CA ASP A 160 -1.27 26.03 -0.58
C ASP A 160 -0.19 25.12 0.00
N LEU A 161 1.08 25.50 -0.15
CA LEU A 161 2.21 24.80 0.44
C LEU A 161 2.07 24.66 1.95
N LYS A 162 1.83 25.77 2.66
CA LYS A 162 1.67 25.79 4.12
C LYS A 162 0.49 24.94 4.59
N SER A 163 -0.64 25.01 3.88
CA SER A 163 -1.82 24.20 4.20
C SER A 163 -1.57 22.70 4.00
N SER A 164 -0.81 22.35 2.97
CA SER A 164 -0.43 20.98 2.65
C SER A 164 0.54 20.42 3.69
N ILE A 165 1.56 21.20 4.07
CA ILE A 165 2.49 20.81 5.16
C ILE A 165 1.74 20.63 6.49
N SER A 166 0.77 21.50 6.81
CA SER A 166 -0.07 21.32 8.00
C SER A 166 -0.85 20.00 7.93
N THR A 167 -1.44 19.70 6.78
CA THR A 167 -2.17 18.43 6.58
C THR A 167 -1.24 17.23 6.72
N CYS A 168 -0.03 17.31 6.17
CA CYS A 168 1.00 16.28 6.31
C CYS A 168 1.39 16.05 7.78
N LYS A 169 1.54 17.10 8.58
CA LYS A 169 1.79 16.97 10.03
C LYS A 169 0.67 16.26 10.74
N ASP A 170 -0.57 16.69 10.49
CA ASP A 170 -1.75 16.20 11.19
C ASP A 170 -2.03 14.73 10.86
N LYS A 171 -1.81 14.33 9.59
CA LYS A 171 -2.03 12.96 9.12
C LYS A 171 -0.80 12.05 9.21
N GLY A 172 0.36 12.61 9.53
CA GLY A 172 1.61 11.86 9.60
C GLY A 172 2.13 11.41 8.24
N TYR A 173 2.03 12.28 7.22
CA TYR A 173 2.59 12.06 5.88
C TYR A 173 3.98 12.70 5.80
N PRO A 174 5.07 11.93 5.99
CA PRO A 174 6.41 12.48 5.85
C PRO A 174 6.70 12.89 4.40
N VAL A 175 7.26 14.09 4.24
CA VAL A 175 7.75 14.60 2.95
C VAL A 175 9.27 14.50 2.94
N TYR A 176 9.79 13.59 2.15
CA TYR A 176 11.23 13.51 1.86
C TYR A 176 11.53 14.40 0.66
N THR A 177 12.63 15.15 0.73
CA THR A 177 13.03 16.08 -0.32
C THR A 177 14.39 15.67 -0.88
N ILE A 178 14.49 15.63 -2.21
CA ILE A 178 15.73 15.38 -2.95
C ILE A 178 15.99 16.61 -3.82
N GLY A 179 16.83 17.51 -3.30
CA GLY A 179 17.27 18.71 -3.98
C GLY A 179 18.25 18.41 -5.11
N LEU A 180 17.85 18.73 -6.34
CA LEU A 180 18.63 18.53 -7.55
C LEU A 180 19.53 19.75 -7.77
N ASN A 181 20.84 19.54 -7.69
CA ASN A 181 21.83 20.60 -7.59
C ASN A 181 22.96 20.45 -8.62
N TYR A 182 22.65 20.01 -9.84
CA TYR A 182 23.67 19.85 -10.87
C TYR A 182 24.34 21.18 -11.24
N ASP A 183 23.56 22.26 -11.31
CA ASP A 183 24.02 23.61 -11.65
C ASP A 183 24.50 24.44 -10.44
N GLY A 184 24.41 23.90 -9.23
CA GLY A 184 24.79 24.57 -7.99
C GLY A 184 23.77 25.58 -7.45
N THR A 185 22.56 25.66 -8.01
CA THR A 185 21.57 26.71 -7.68
C THR A 185 20.37 26.24 -6.85
N VAL A 186 20.46 25.05 -6.22
CA VAL A 186 19.37 24.50 -5.41
C VAL A 186 18.99 25.44 -4.26
N ASP A 187 17.70 25.73 -4.09
CA ASP A 187 17.17 26.40 -2.92
C ASP A 187 16.86 25.38 -1.82
N LYS A 188 17.76 25.32 -0.85
CA LYS A 188 17.69 24.32 0.25
C LYS A 188 16.65 24.69 1.29
N THR A 189 16.34 25.97 1.47
CA THR A 189 15.59 26.45 2.63
C THR A 189 14.19 25.87 2.64
N GLN A 190 13.48 26.00 1.51
CA GLN A 190 12.13 25.48 1.38
C GLN A 190 12.07 23.94 1.49
N LEU A 191 13.06 23.24 0.90
CA LEU A 191 13.16 21.78 0.95
C LEU A 191 13.41 21.25 2.37
N GLU A 192 14.28 21.92 3.13
CA GLU A 192 14.58 21.59 4.53
C GLU A 192 13.40 21.89 5.45
N GLU A 193 12.73 23.03 5.27
CA GLU A 193 11.54 23.38 6.05
C GLU A 193 10.44 22.32 5.86
N MET A 194 10.11 21.96 4.61
CA MET A 194 9.09 20.95 4.32
C MET A 194 9.38 19.60 4.98
N SER A 195 10.61 19.09 4.83
CA SER A 195 10.97 17.77 5.34
C SER A 195 11.05 17.74 6.87
N ASN A 196 11.67 18.74 7.49
CA ASN A 196 11.75 18.85 8.95
C ASN A 196 10.38 18.96 9.58
N GLU A 197 9.51 19.78 9.00
CA GLU A 197 8.16 20.01 9.51
C GLU A 197 7.28 18.75 9.45
N THR A 198 7.52 17.87 8.49
CA THR A 198 6.71 16.65 8.27
C THR A 198 7.38 15.38 8.79
N LYS A 199 8.55 15.47 9.44
CA LYS A 199 9.37 14.34 9.89
C LYS A 199 9.95 13.48 8.76
N GLY A 200 10.07 14.06 7.56
CA GLY A 200 10.90 13.49 6.49
C GLY A 200 12.37 13.87 6.65
N LYS A 201 13.16 13.62 5.60
CA LYS A 201 14.57 13.99 5.51
C LYS A 201 14.84 14.76 4.22
N ASN A 202 15.77 15.71 4.28
CA ASN A 202 16.28 16.43 3.13
C ASN A 202 17.59 15.80 2.64
N TYR A 203 17.71 15.67 1.32
CA TYR A 203 18.92 15.24 0.63
C TYR A 203 19.22 16.23 -0.47
N ILE A 204 20.50 16.53 -0.70
CA ILE A 204 20.95 17.32 -1.85
C ILE A 204 21.89 16.44 -2.66
N THR A 205 21.67 16.39 -3.97
CA THR A 205 22.55 15.65 -4.88
C THR A 205 22.73 16.38 -6.19
N SER A 206 23.92 16.25 -6.77
CA SER A 206 24.25 16.73 -8.10
C SER A 206 24.39 15.58 -9.11
N THR A 207 24.24 14.32 -8.69
CA THR A 207 24.52 13.15 -9.54
C THR A 207 23.56 11.99 -9.27
N ALA A 208 23.21 11.24 -10.31
CA ALA A 208 22.42 10.02 -10.12
C ALA A 208 23.15 8.93 -9.30
N ALA A 209 24.46 9.07 -9.07
CA ALA A 209 25.26 8.12 -8.27
C ALA A 209 24.95 8.17 -6.76
N ASP A 210 24.37 9.26 -6.26
CA ASP A 210 23.96 9.36 -4.84
C ASP A 210 22.59 8.74 -4.57
N LEU A 211 21.74 8.62 -5.61
CA LEU A 211 20.37 8.10 -5.50
C LEU A 211 20.30 6.77 -4.77
N PRO A 212 21.21 5.80 -5.02
CA PRO A 212 21.09 4.52 -4.35
C PRO A 212 21.16 4.62 -2.84
N LYS A 213 22.06 5.45 -2.31
CA LYS A 213 22.16 5.68 -0.87
C LYS A 213 20.91 6.41 -0.34
N ILE A 214 20.48 7.45 -1.04
CA ILE A 214 19.33 8.30 -0.64
C ILE A 214 18.06 7.46 -0.58
N LEU A 215 17.71 6.77 -1.67
CA LEU A 215 16.46 6.02 -1.75
C LEU A 215 16.47 4.79 -0.85
N THR A 216 17.63 4.14 -0.67
CA THR A 216 17.81 3.06 0.31
C THR A 216 17.53 3.58 1.72
N ASP A 217 18.00 4.77 2.10
CA ASP A 217 17.73 5.38 3.41
C ASP A 217 16.23 5.69 3.56
N ILE A 218 15.59 6.32 2.56
CA ILE A 218 14.14 6.61 2.59
C ILE A 218 13.34 5.31 2.71
N TYR A 219 13.66 4.28 1.92
CA TYR A 219 12.95 3.01 1.95
C TYR A 219 13.13 2.29 3.29
N ALA A 220 14.35 2.27 3.84
CA ALA A 220 14.66 1.64 5.11
C ALA A 220 14.00 2.33 6.31
N ASP A 221 13.95 3.67 6.30
CA ASP A 221 13.30 4.49 7.33
C ASP A 221 11.82 4.15 7.46
N ASN A 222 11.14 4.01 6.32
CA ASN A 222 9.70 3.73 6.28
C ASN A 222 9.35 2.25 6.44
N SER A 223 10.23 1.34 6.03
CA SER A 223 10.05 -0.12 6.15
C SER A 223 10.59 -0.69 7.48
N LYS A 224 11.16 0.17 8.34
CA LYS A 224 11.86 -0.21 9.58
C LYS A 224 12.95 -1.26 9.37
N LEU A 225 13.68 -1.11 8.27
CA LEU A 225 14.80 -1.97 7.89
C LEU A 225 16.13 -1.29 8.20
N LYS A 226 17.21 -2.07 8.25
CA LYS A 226 18.57 -1.56 8.43
C LYS A 226 19.42 -1.93 7.24
N VAL A 227 19.97 -0.90 6.59
CA VAL A 227 20.91 -1.06 5.48
C VAL A 227 22.15 -1.78 5.99
N GLN A 228 22.60 -2.79 5.25
CA GLN A 228 23.85 -3.49 5.51
C GLN A 228 24.91 -3.01 4.53
N ASP A 229 26.10 -2.73 5.05
CA ASP A 229 27.26 -2.37 4.23
C ASP A 229 27.94 -3.65 3.70
N GLY A 230 28.03 -3.77 2.38
CA GLY A 230 28.73 -4.85 1.69
C GLY A 230 30.17 -4.50 1.34
N GLY A 231 30.62 -3.29 1.67
CA GLY A 231 31.95 -2.78 1.36
C GLY A 231 32.08 -2.29 -0.08
N THR A 232 33.33 -2.17 -0.52
CA THR A 232 33.68 -1.71 -1.87
C THR A 232 34.54 -2.76 -2.57
N VAL A 233 34.15 -3.12 -3.79
CA VAL A 233 34.94 -3.96 -4.68
C VAL A 233 35.63 -3.05 -5.69
N THR A 234 36.96 -3.03 -5.69
CA THR A 234 37.72 -2.42 -6.78
C THR A 234 37.81 -3.44 -7.91
N ALA A 235 37.14 -3.14 -9.02
CA ALA A 235 37.06 -4.01 -10.18
C ALA A 235 38.42 -4.16 -10.84
N ASN A 236 38.79 -5.39 -11.22
CA ASN A 236 40.03 -5.70 -11.94
C ASN A 236 39.78 -6.16 -13.39
N GLY A 237 38.55 -6.03 -13.89
CA GLY A 237 38.14 -6.51 -15.21
C GLY A 237 37.63 -7.96 -15.22
N GLU A 238 37.81 -8.72 -14.15
CA GLU A 238 37.36 -10.10 -13.99
C GLU A 238 36.24 -10.22 -12.94
N TYR A 239 35.64 -11.41 -12.83
CA TYR A 239 34.66 -11.68 -11.77
C TYR A 239 35.35 -11.78 -10.41
N GLN A 240 34.86 -11.01 -9.44
CA GLN A 240 35.28 -11.01 -8.05
C GLN A 240 34.14 -11.46 -7.15
N ASP A 241 34.45 -12.34 -6.19
CA ASP A 241 33.46 -12.89 -5.27
C ASP A 241 33.09 -11.86 -4.19
N LEU A 242 31.80 -11.58 -4.07
CA LEU A 242 31.19 -10.86 -2.97
C LEU A 242 30.27 -11.83 -2.20
N LYS A 243 30.55 -12.01 -0.90
CA LYS A 243 29.71 -12.85 -0.03
C LYS A 243 28.58 -12.03 0.58
N VAL A 244 27.35 -12.52 0.45
CA VAL A 244 26.14 -11.92 1.06
C VAL A 244 25.51 -12.96 1.97
N LYS A 245 25.49 -12.68 3.27
CA LYS A 245 24.94 -13.58 4.28
C LYS A 245 23.45 -13.32 4.48
N ILE A 246 22.63 -14.28 4.09
CA ILE A 246 21.18 -14.27 4.36
C ILE A 246 20.98 -14.81 5.79
N PRO A 247 20.45 -14.01 6.73
CA PRO A 247 20.52 -14.30 8.17
C PRO A 247 19.51 -15.32 8.68
N ASN A 248 18.41 -15.56 7.97
CA ASN A 248 17.36 -16.51 8.35
C ASN A 248 16.41 -16.77 7.19
N SER A 249 15.53 -17.76 7.36
CA SER A 249 14.57 -18.20 6.34
C SER A 249 13.39 -17.25 6.09
N ASN A 250 13.20 -16.21 6.91
CA ASN A 250 12.07 -15.27 6.82
C ASN A 250 12.37 -14.08 5.89
N VAL A 251 13.57 -13.99 5.31
CA VAL A 251 13.89 -12.99 4.29
C VAL A 251 13.05 -13.26 3.05
N MET A 252 12.19 -12.31 2.69
CA MET A 252 11.36 -12.41 1.48
C MET A 252 12.11 -11.97 0.23
N GLU A 253 12.90 -10.91 0.34
CA GLU A 253 13.70 -10.39 -0.76
C GLU A 253 15.02 -9.87 -0.19
N ALA A 254 16.13 -10.19 -0.86
CA ALA A 254 17.42 -9.55 -0.63
C ALA A 254 17.73 -8.63 -1.81
N ASN A 255 17.72 -7.33 -1.56
CA ASN A 255 18.05 -6.31 -2.54
C ASN A 255 19.50 -5.89 -2.36
N ILE A 256 20.34 -6.19 -3.35
CA ILE A 256 21.76 -5.90 -3.34
C ILE A 256 22.00 -4.79 -4.36
N SER A 257 22.29 -3.58 -3.87
CA SER A 257 22.63 -2.43 -4.71
C SER A 257 24.14 -2.36 -4.93
N MET A 258 24.53 -2.22 -6.18
CA MET A 258 25.91 -2.05 -6.64
C MET A 258 26.01 -0.70 -7.34
N ILE A 259 26.72 0.23 -6.71
CA ILE A 259 26.90 1.60 -7.20
C ILE A 259 28.27 1.68 -7.87
N SER A 260 28.29 2.06 -9.14
CA SER A 260 29.53 2.24 -9.89
C SER A 260 29.33 3.21 -11.05
N ASP A 261 30.43 3.86 -11.46
CA ASP A 261 30.44 4.77 -12.62
C ASP A 261 30.29 4.05 -13.95
N SER A 262 30.36 2.72 -13.95
CA SER A 262 30.23 1.85 -15.12
C SER A 262 29.27 0.70 -14.82
N LYS A 263 28.66 0.15 -15.88
CA LYS A 263 27.82 -1.04 -15.76
C LYS A 263 28.62 -2.21 -15.19
N VAL A 264 27.97 -3.01 -14.35
CA VAL A 264 28.54 -4.23 -13.81
C VAL A 264 27.79 -5.45 -14.36
N GLU A 265 28.50 -6.56 -14.49
CA GLU A 265 27.94 -7.86 -14.77
C GLU A 265 27.92 -8.69 -13.48
N VAL A 266 26.91 -9.54 -13.33
CA VAL A 266 26.80 -10.41 -12.15
C VAL A 266 26.54 -11.87 -12.51
N LYS A 267 27.10 -12.77 -11.72
CA LYS A 267 26.64 -14.15 -11.57
C LYS A 267 26.29 -14.40 -10.12
N LEU A 268 25.41 -15.36 -9.87
CA LEU A 268 24.94 -15.68 -8.54
C LEU A 268 25.12 -17.17 -8.25
N LEU A 269 25.74 -17.47 -7.12
CA LEU A 269 25.79 -18.83 -6.57
C LEU A 269 24.97 -18.88 -5.27
N ASP A 270 24.15 -19.92 -5.16
CA ASP A 270 23.44 -20.25 -3.93
C ASP A 270 24.41 -20.71 -2.81
N PRO A 271 23.94 -20.91 -1.57
CA PRO A 271 24.80 -21.36 -0.46
C PRO A 271 25.43 -22.75 -0.66
N LYS A 272 24.96 -23.54 -1.63
CA LYS A 272 25.52 -24.85 -2.00
C LYS A 272 26.57 -24.73 -3.11
N GLY A 273 26.80 -23.52 -3.64
CA GLY A 273 27.71 -23.26 -4.75
C GLY A 273 27.09 -23.50 -6.13
N THR A 274 25.77 -23.71 -6.21
CA THR A 274 25.05 -23.91 -7.47
C THR A 274 24.78 -22.56 -8.13
N GLU A 275 25.04 -22.45 -9.43
CA GLU A 275 24.76 -21.23 -10.18
C GLU A 275 23.24 -21.03 -10.34
N VAL A 276 22.78 -19.80 -10.07
CA VAL A 276 21.40 -19.37 -10.20
C VAL A 276 21.26 -18.52 -11.44
N ASN A 277 20.33 -18.90 -12.32
CA ASN A 277 20.05 -18.16 -13.55
C ASN A 277 19.48 -16.77 -13.26
N ILE A 278 19.90 -15.80 -14.07
CA ILE A 278 19.46 -14.40 -14.00
C ILE A 278 19.11 -13.94 -15.43
N PRO A 279 17.87 -13.49 -15.71
CA PRO A 279 16.73 -13.48 -14.78
C PRO A 279 16.15 -14.88 -14.55
N SER A 280 15.47 -15.06 -13.42
CA SER A 280 14.65 -16.23 -13.08
C SER A 280 13.51 -15.82 -12.14
N SER A 281 12.65 -16.77 -11.75
CA SER A 281 11.61 -16.53 -10.74
C SER A 281 12.18 -16.13 -9.37
N ASN A 282 13.45 -16.45 -9.11
CA ASN A 282 14.08 -16.28 -7.80
C ASN A 282 15.20 -15.22 -7.82
N ALA A 283 15.58 -14.70 -8.99
CA ALA A 283 16.61 -13.69 -9.11
C ALA A 283 16.35 -12.75 -10.28
N VAL A 284 16.38 -11.44 -10.03
CA VAL A 284 16.20 -10.40 -11.03
C VAL A 284 17.38 -9.44 -10.93
N PHE A 285 17.98 -9.11 -12.07
CA PHE A 285 19.04 -8.12 -12.15
C PHE A 285 18.58 -6.94 -13.01
N THR A 286 18.54 -5.75 -12.43
CA THR A 286 18.25 -4.52 -13.13
C THR A 286 19.50 -3.65 -13.18
N THR A 287 19.68 -2.95 -14.29
CA THR A 287 20.82 -2.06 -14.51
C THR A 287 20.31 -0.73 -15.03
N SER A 288 20.93 0.32 -14.52
CA SER A 288 20.78 1.71 -14.95
C SER A 288 22.14 2.22 -15.44
N LYS A 289 22.24 3.51 -15.78
CA LYS A 289 23.51 4.18 -16.09
C LYS A 289 24.47 4.22 -14.89
N LYS A 290 23.95 4.31 -13.66
CA LYS A 290 24.75 4.61 -12.44
C LYS A 290 24.58 3.63 -11.28
N TYR A 291 23.67 2.67 -11.42
CA TYR A 291 23.51 1.59 -10.44
C TYR A 291 23.18 0.28 -11.12
N SER A 292 23.42 -0.80 -10.40
CA SER A 292 22.89 -2.13 -10.72
C SER A 292 22.30 -2.73 -9.46
N MET A 293 21.21 -3.47 -9.61
CA MET A 293 20.48 -4.06 -8.49
C MET A 293 20.26 -5.53 -8.76
N LEU A 294 20.75 -6.36 -7.86
CA LEU A 294 20.42 -7.78 -7.81
C LEU A 294 19.38 -8.01 -6.73
N LYS A 295 18.19 -8.43 -7.13
CA LYS A 295 17.13 -8.87 -6.23
C LYS A 295 17.09 -10.39 -6.19
N ILE A 296 17.23 -10.97 -5.01
CA ILE A 296 17.03 -12.41 -4.76
C ILE A 296 15.70 -12.58 -4.04
N ILE A 297 14.78 -13.35 -4.63
CA ILE A 297 13.42 -13.55 -4.14
C ILE A 297 13.34 -14.87 -3.37
N LYS A 298 12.80 -14.81 -2.15
CA LYS A 298 12.72 -15.92 -1.18
C LYS A 298 14.04 -16.69 -1.05
N PRO A 299 15.16 -16.01 -0.75
CA PRO A 299 16.46 -16.66 -0.63
C PRO A 299 16.48 -17.69 0.51
N THR A 300 17.22 -18.77 0.32
CA THR A 300 17.57 -19.68 1.42
C THR A 300 18.58 -19.02 2.36
N GLU A 301 18.48 -19.32 3.66
CA GLU A 301 19.49 -18.93 4.66
C GLU A 301 20.88 -19.45 4.28
N GLY A 302 21.91 -18.63 4.52
CA GLY A 302 23.31 -18.99 4.29
C GLY A 302 24.10 -17.95 3.50
N ASP A 303 25.33 -18.33 3.15
CA ASP A 303 26.26 -17.44 2.44
C ASP A 303 26.10 -17.57 0.92
N TRP A 304 25.42 -16.60 0.32
CA TRP A 304 25.33 -16.46 -1.13
C TRP A 304 26.60 -15.83 -1.69
N THR A 305 26.94 -16.17 -2.93
CA THR A 305 28.10 -15.57 -3.62
C THR A 305 27.62 -14.81 -4.83
N VAL A 306 27.76 -13.48 -4.81
CA VAL A 306 27.58 -12.64 -5.98
C VAL A 306 28.94 -12.47 -6.64
N LYS A 307 29.11 -12.98 -7.84
CA LYS A 307 30.31 -12.71 -8.64
C LYS A 307 30.09 -11.44 -9.42
N VAL A 308 30.81 -10.38 -9.08
CA VAL A 308 30.66 -9.07 -9.70
C VAL A 308 31.84 -8.82 -10.63
N LYS A 309 31.58 -8.38 -11.85
CA LYS A 309 32.59 -7.95 -12.82
C LYS A 309 32.30 -6.52 -13.23
N GLY A 310 33.30 -5.65 -13.10
CA GLY A 310 33.23 -4.24 -13.54
C GLY A 310 34.42 -3.87 -14.41
N VAL A 311 34.43 -2.62 -14.88
CA VAL A 311 35.56 -2.07 -15.63
C VAL A 311 36.77 -1.94 -14.72
N SER A 312 37.94 -2.42 -15.15
CA SER A 312 39.16 -2.38 -14.34
C SER A 312 39.44 -0.97 -13.82
N GLY A 313 39.71 -0.85 -12.51
CA GLY A 313 39.93 0.40 -11.81
C GLY A 313 38.66 1.08 -11.29
N SER A 314 37.45 0.63 -11.67
CA SER A 314 36.22 1.18 -11.12
C SER A 314 35.97 0.68 -9.70
N ASN A 315 35.42 1.55 -8.84
CA ASN A 315 34.94 1.16 -7.53
C ASN A 315 33.46 0.79 -7.62
N ILE A 316 33.11 -0.34 -7.02
CA ILE A 316 31.74 -0.84 -6.91
C ILE A 316 31.39 -0.87 -5.44
N LYS A 317 30.63 0.12 -4.98
CA LYS A 317 30.13 0.16 -3.61
C LYS A 317 28.89 -0.71 -3.49
N VAL A 318 28.86 -1.60 -2.50
CA VAL A 318 27.78 -2.56 -2.33
C VAL A 318 27.03 -2.31 -1.03
N ASN A 319 25.70 -2.22 -1.11
CA ASN A 319 24.84 -2.23 0.07
C ASN A 319 23.72 -3.25 -0.15
N TYR A 320 23.13 -3.75 0.93
CA TYR A 320 21.95 -4.61 0.80
C TYR A 320 20.90 -4.38 1.89
N ILE A 321 19.64 -4.58 1.51
CA ILE A 321 18.47 -4.56 2.38
C ILE A 321 17.78 -5.92 2.29
N PHE A 322 17.35 -6.43 3.44
CA PHE A 322 16.50 -7.62 3.53
C PHE A 322 15.07 -7.21 3.85
N ASN A 323 14.13 -7.55 2.97
CA ASN A 323 12.71 -7.32 3.15
C ASN A 323 12.07 -8.49 3.91
N TYR A 324 11.12 -8.17 4.80
CA TYR A 324 10.44 -9.13 5.65
C TYR A 324 8.96 -8.79 5.78
N ASP A 325 8.09 -9.80 5.71
CA ASP A 325 6.69 -9.70 6.15
C ASP A 325 6.57 -10.14 7.61
N LEU A 326 6.99 -9.22 8.50
CA LEU A 326 7.00 -9.44 9.94
C LEU A 326 6.34 -8.26 10.66
N GLN A 327 5.53 -8.58 11.66
CA GLN A 327 4.93 -7.65 12.61
C GLN A 327 5.35 -8.03 14.02
N LEU A 328 5.34 -7.06 14.94
CA LEU A 328 5.60 -7.31 16.36
C LEU A 328 4.28 -7.23 17.12
N GLU A 329 3.82 -8.36 17.61
CA GLU A 329 2.65 -8.45 18.47
C GLU A 329 3.10 -8.32 19.93
N ALA A 330 2.40 -7.49 20.70
CA ALA A 330 2.66 -7.31 22.12
C ALA A 330 1.38 -7.43 22.93
N ASN A 331 1.42 -8.30 23.94
CA ASN A 331 0.38 -8.51 24.92
C ASN A 331 0.76 -7.84 26.23
N PHE A 332 -0.17 -7.05 26.74
CA PHE A 332 -0.02 -6.28 27.96
C PHE A 332 -1.04 -6.75 28.98
N THR A 333 -0.60 -7.12 30.18
CA THR A 333 -1.49 -7.57 31.26
C THR A 333 -1.25 -6.74 32.52
N PRO A 334 -2.25 -5.97 33.00
CA PRO A 334 -3.60 -5.82 32.45
C PRO A 334 -3.63 -5.05 31.12
N ALA A 335 -4.66 -5.27 30.30
CA ALA A 335 -4.83 -4.61 28.99
C ALA A 335 -5.20 -3.11 29.07
N SER A 336 -5.50 -2.61 30.27
CA SER A 336 -5.77 -1.19 30.53
C SER A 336 -5.19 -0.81 31.89
N PRO A 337 -3.85 -0.73 31.99
CA PRO A 337 -3.17 -0.52 33.26
C PRO A 337 -3.36 0.92 33.75
N LYS A 338 -3.65 1.06 35.03
CA LYS A 338 -3.78 2.33 35.75
C LYS A 338 -2.45 2.72 36.39
N ASN A 339 -2.38 3.95 36.89
CA ASN A 339 -1.26 4.39 37.71
C ASN A 339 -1.05 3.46 38.92
N GLY A 340 0.20 3.07 39.17
CA GLY A 340 0.59 2.13 40.23
C GLY A 340 0.46 0.64 39.86
N ASP A 341 -0.21 0.29 38.75
CA ASP A 341 -0.34 -1.11 38.33
C ASP A 341 1.01 -1.71 37.93
N LYS A 342 1.22 -2.99 38.28
CA LYS A 342 2.28 -3.81 37.70
C LYS A 342 1.82 -4.39 36.37
N LEU A 343 2.49 -4.00 35.30
CA LEU A 343 2.26 -4.43 33.95
C LEU A 343 3.20 -5.57 33.58
N LYS A 344 2.65 -6.69 33.11
CA LYS A 344 3.38 -7.74 32.42
C LYS A 344 3.34 -7.49 30.92
N VAL A 345 4.47 -7.67 30.27
CA VAL A 345 4.65 -7.49 28.83
C VAL A 345 5.16 -8.79 28.24
N GLU A 346 4.51 -9.26 27.17
CA GLU A 346 4.99 -10.36 26.34
C GLU A 346 4.90 -9.96 24.87
N ALA A 347 5.95 -10.15 24.08
CA ALA A 347 5.94 -9.79 22.67
C ALA A 347 6.67 -10.82 21.80
N TYR A 348 6.19 -11.00 20.57
CA TYR A 348 6.78 -11.94 19.60
C TYR A 348 6.60 -11.43 18.16
N LEU A 349 7.45 -11.90 17.26
CA LEU A 349 7.30 -11.61 15.83
C LEU A 349 6.27 -12.55 15.23
N ALA A 350 5.41 -12.02 14.37
CA ALA A 350 4.38 -12.75 13.65
C ALA A 350 4.38 -12.39 12.17
N SER A 351 3.96 -13.31 11.32
CA SER A 351 3.66 -13.09 9.91
C SER A 351 2.25 -13.60 9.65
N ASN A 352 1.41 -12.80 9.00
CA ASN A 352 0.01 -13.16 8.72
C ASN A 352 -0.77 -13.66 9.96
N GLY A 353 -0.53 -13.03 11.12
CA GLY A 353 -1.13 -13.40 12.41
C GLY A 353 -0.60 -14.69 13.04
N GLN A 354 0.39 -15.35 12.43
CA GLN A 354 1.04 -16.54 12.97
C GLN A 354 2.37 -16.18 13.60
N LYS A 355 2.56 -16.57 14.85
CA LYS A 355 3.84 -16.40 15.57
C LYS A 355 4.97 -17.13 14.84
N ILE A 356 6.06 -16.40 14.59
CA ILE A 356 7.29 -16.97 14.03
C ILE A 356 8.06 -17.72 15.10
N THR A 357 8.46 -18.95 14.76
CA THR A 357 9.18 -19.89 15.64
C THR A 357 10.63 -20.12 15.20
N ASP A 358 11.04 -19.54 14.06
CA ASP A 358 12.42 -19.61 13.56
C ASP A 358 13.39 -18.95 14.56
N LYS A 359 14.25 -19.76 15.19
CA LYS A 359 15.24 -19.29 16.17
C LYS A 359 16.33 -18.43 15.54
N ALA A 360 16.68 -18.66 14.26
CA ALA A 360 17.70 -17.87 13.57
C ALA A 360 17.28 -16.40 13.46
N LEU A 361 15.98 -16.13 13.24
CA LEU A 361 15.43 -14.77 13.21
C LEU A 361 15.68 -14.01 14.52
N TYR A 362 15.45 -14.64 15.67
CA TYR A 362 15.60 -13.99 16.97
C TYR A 362 17.05 -13.88 17.45
N THR A 363 17.99 -14.49 16.73
CA THR A 363 19.41 -14.44 17.10
C THR A 363 19.92 -12.99 17.06
N ASN A 364 20.54 -12.55 18.15
CA ASN A 364 21.02 -11.17 18.36
C ASN A 364 19.93 -10.08 18.41
N MET A 365 18.64 -10.44 18.47
CA MET A 365 17.58 -9.46 18.68
C MET A 365 17.50 -9.01 20.15
N LYS A 366 17.25 -7.72 20.36
CA LYS A 366 17.06 -7.13 21.68
C LYS A 366 15.69 -6.50 21.79
N GLY A 367 14.90 -6.94 22.76
CA GLY A 367 13.59 -6.38 23.06
C GLY A 367 13.67 -5.31 24.13
N LYS A 368 12.85 -4.26 23.99
CA LYS A 368 12.66 -3.23 25.02
C LYS A 368 11.22 -2.72 25.04
N LEU A 369 10.73 -2.40 26.23
CA LEU A 369 9.54 -1.60 26.43
C LEU A 369 9.94 -0.11 26.42
N ILE A 370 9.33 0.65 25.52
CA ILE A 370 9.41 2.10 25.43
C ILE A 370 8.22 2.69 26.18
N VAL A 371 8.49 3.54 27.17
CA VAL A 371 7.50 4.22 27.99
C VAL A 371 7.64 5.71 27.76
N LYS A 372 6.67 6.31 27.06
CA LYS A 372 6.64 7.74 26.78
C LYS A 372 5.65 8.44 27.69
N ASN A 373 6.09 9.45 28.42
CA ASN A 373 5.22 10.34 29.18
C ASN A 373 4.53 11.32 28.21
N MET A 374 3.20 11.35 28.21
CA MET A 374 2.42 12.16 27.28
C MET A 374 2.42 13.66 27.63
N LYS A 375 2.84 14.04 28.84
CA LYS A 375 2.88 15.44 29.28
C LYS A 375 4.13 16.17 28.81
N ASP A 376 5.30 15.55 28.98
CA ASP A 376 6.61 16.17 28.69
C ASP A 376 7.36 15.50 27.54
N ASN A 377 6.78 14.46 26.93
CA ASN A 377 7.38 13.63 25.89
C ASN A 377 8.68 12.90 26.30
N SER A 378 9.02 12.84 27.59
CA SER A 378 10.16 12.06 28.07
C SER A 378 9.96 10.57 27.79
N VAL A 379 11.06 9.91 27.42
CA VAL A 379 11.07 8.49 27.04
C VAL A 379 11.97 7.70 27.99
N LYS A 380 11.44 6.60 28.54
CA LYS A 380 12.18 5.61 29.31
C LYS A 380 12.18 4.28 28.56
N GLU A 381 13.33 3.62 28.52
CA GLU A 381 13.48 2.30 27.93
C GLU A 381 13.73 1.25 29.02
N VAL A 382 13.06 0.11 28.94
CA VAL A 382 13.20 -1.02 29.86
C VAL A 382 13.50 -2.25 29.03
N ALA A 383 14.64 -2.91 29.29
CA ALA A 383 15.01 -4.12 28.58
C ALA A 383 13.99 -5.25 28.85
N LEU A 384 13.72 -6.07 27.82
CA LEU A 384 12.91 -7.27 27.93
C LEU A 384 13.79 -8.51 27.74
N ASP A 385 13.54 -9.53 28.54
CA ASP A 385 14.25 -10.79 28.48
C ASP A 385 13.69 -11.66 27.36
N TYR A 386 14.58 -12.22 26.55
CA TYR A 386 14.19 -13.17 25.50
C TYR A 386 14.15 -14.59 26.06
N THR A 387 13.04 -15.29 25.87
CA THR A 387 12.89 -16.72 26.20
C THR A 387 11.99 -17.40 25.18
N GLU A 388 12.51 -18.42 24.48
CA GLU A 388 11.76 -19.28 23.56
C GLU A 388 10.85 -18.54 22.56
N GLY A 389 11.41 -17.55 21.86
CA GLY A 389 10.67 -16.80 20.84
C GLY A 389 9.69 -15.76 21.41
N VAL A 390 9.86 -15.36 22.67
CA VAL A 390 9.08 -14.29 23.31
C VAL A 390 9.99 -13.35 24.08
N PHE A 391 9.79 -12.04 23.91
CA PHE A 391 10.36 -11.00 24.75
C PHE A 391 9.41 -10.72 25.91
N LYS A 392 9.89 -10.86 27.15
CA LYS A 392 9.09 -10.75 28.37
C LYS A 392 9.66 -9.74 29.33
N GLY A 393 8.81 -9.12 30.14
CA GLY A 393 9.26 -8.25 31.22
C GLY A 393 8.11 -7.73 32.06
N GLU A 394 8.46 -7.07 33.15
CA GLU A 394 7.51 -6.40 34.04
C GLU A 394 7.87 -4.93 34.21
N TYR A 395 6.85 -4.08 34.34
CA TYR A 395 7.02 -2.64 34.54
C TYR A 395 5.92 -2.09 35.44
N SER A 396 6.27 -1.30 36.45
CA SER A 396 5.29 -0.59 37.27
C SER A 396 4.96 0.76 36.66
N ILE A 397 3.68 1.01 36.36
CA ILE A 397 3.23 2.31 35.86
C ILE A 397 3.38 3.34 36.99
N PRO A 398 4.01 4.51 36.73
CA PRO A 398 4.14 5.55 37.75
C PRO A 398 2.79 6.00 38.32
N ASP A 399 2.78 6.46 39.57
CA ASP A 399 1.56 6.78 40.32
C ASP A 399 0.77 7.99 39.79
N LYS A 400 1.34 8.75 38.86
CA LYS A 400 0.67 9.91 38.23
C LYS A 400 1.07 10.04 36.76
N GLY A 401 0.12 10.51 35.95
CA GLY A 401 0.35 10.86 34.55
C GLY A 401 -0.13 9.81 33.57
N LYS A 402 -0.19 10.23 32.31
CA LYS A 402 -0.59 9.41 31.16
C LYS A 402 0.63 8.99 30.36
N TYR A 403 0.68 7.71 30.02
CA TYR A 403 1.82 7.09 29.35
C TYR A 403 1.39 6.38 28.07
N GLU A 404 2.22 6.46 27.02
CA GLU A 404 2.17 5.61 25.85
C GLU A 404 3.24 4.53 25.98
N LEU A 405 2.85 3.27 25.88
CA LEU A 405 3.70 2.09 26.03
C LEU A 405 3.81 1.38 24.69
N LYS A 406 5.03 1.00 24.30
CA LYS A 406 5.27 0.29 23.03
C LYS A 406 6.41 -0.69 23.20
N VAL A 407 6.29 -1.90 22.66
CA VAL A 407 7.43 -2.80 22.59
C VAL A 407 8.20 -2.52 21.31
N ARG A 408 9.53 -2.51 21.39
CA ARG A 408 10.43 -2.46 20.25
C ARG A 408 11.39 -3.63 20.31
N VAL A 409 11.58 -4.29 19.17
CA VAL A 409 12.59 -5.34 18.99
C VAL A 409 13.56 -4.90 17.91
N ASP A 410 14.83 -4.80 18.26
CA ASP A 410 15.92 -4.41 17.37
C ASP A 410 16.76 -5.64 16.99
N GLY A 411 16.90 -5.90 15.69
CA GLY A 411 17.84 -6.88 15.14
C GLY A 411 18.92 -6.21 14.27
N ASN A 412 19.75 -7.01 13.61
CA ASN A 412 20.84 -6.50 12.76
C ASN A 412 20.33 -5.87 11.46
N SER A 413 19.33 -6.48 10.82
CA SER A 413 18.79 -6.07 9.51
C SER A 413 17.42 -5.40 9.56
N LEU A 414 16.77 -5.37 10.73
CA LEU A 414 15.45 -4.78 10.90
C LEU A 414 15.23 -4.32 12.35
N TYR A 415 14.19 -3.52 12.55
CA TYR A 415 13.53 -3.39 13.84
C TYR A 415 12.01 -3.45 13.65
N ARG A 416 11.27 -3.86 14.68
CA ARG A 416 9.80 -3.81 14.70
C ARG A 416 9.33 -3.18 16.00
N GLU A 417 8.15 -2.59 15.93
CA GLU A 417 7.49 -1.99 17.08
C GLU A 417 6.04 -2.43 17.12
N SER A 418 5.51 -2.62 18.32
CA SER A 418 4.11 -3.00 18.52
C SER A 418 3.17 -1.82 18.30
N THR A 419 1.88 -2.11 18.23
CA THR A 419 0.85 -1.10 18.46
C THR A 419 1.03 -0.50 19.86
N PRO A 420 0.88 0.83 20.02
CA PRO A 420 0.99 1.47 21.32
C PRO A 420 -0.20 1.15 22.23
N LEU A 421 0.04 1.03 23.54
CA LEU A 421 -0.96 0.96 24.59
C LEU A 421 -0.93 2.24 25.43
N LEU A 422 -2.10 2.82 25.72
CA LEU A 422 -2.22 3.93 26.66
C LEU A 422 -2.42 3.42 28.09
N ALA A 423 -1.68 4.00 29.04
CA ALA A 423 -1.69 3.63 30.45
C ALA A 423 -1.82 4.86 31.36
N GLY A 424 -2.47 4.68 32.51
CA GLY A 424 -2.65 5.72 33.51
C GLY A 424 -3.58 6.87 33.08
N ASN A 425 -3.69 7.85 33.96
CA ASN A 425 -4.58 9.00 33.87
C ASN A 425 -4.03 10.19 34.67
N ASP A 426 -4.37 11.41 34.24
CA ASP A 426 -3.82 12.64 34.84
C ASP A 426 -4.31 12.89 36.27
N ASN A 427 -5.47 12.32 36.62
CA ASN A 427 -6.01 12.36 37.98
C ASN A 427 -5.44 11.20 38.79
N GLY A 428 -4.27 11.42 39.38
CA GLY A 428 -3.68 10.51 40.36
C GLY A 428 -4.60 10.30 41.56
N ALA A 429 -5.41 9.25 41.50
CA ALA A 429 -6.06 8.67 42.65
C ALA A 429 -6.07 7.16 42.48
N ALA A 430 -5.38 6.46 43.38
CA ALA A 430 -5.65 5.07 43.67
C ALA A 430 -7.08 4.97 44.20
N GLY A 431 -8.05 4.87 43.28
CA GLY A 431 -9.45 4.69 43.62
C GLY A 431 -9.64 3.26 44.13
N SER A 432 -9.67 3.13 45.46
CA SER A 432 -10.12 1.96 46.20
C SER A 432 -11.33 1.34 45.52
N SER A 433 -11.22 0.07 45.14
CA SER A 433 -12.35 -0.68 44.57
C SER A 433 -13.39 -0.91 45.66
N VAL A 434 -14.45 -0.10 45.66
CA VAL A 434 -15.78 -0.63 46.01
C VAL A 434 -16.13 -1.60 44.89
N GLY A 435 -16.18 -2.89 45.22
CA GLY A 435 -16.51 -3.95 44.29
C GLY A 435 -17.88 -3.72 43.66
N LYS A 436 -17.92 -3.19 42.43
CA LYS A 436 -19.04 -3.42 41.54
C LYS A 436 -18.88 -4.82 40.96
N THR A 437 -19.50 -5.77 41.65
CA THR A 437 -19.77 -7.10 41.11
C THR A 437 -20.39 -6.91 39.73
N SER A 438 -19.71 -7.44 38.71
CA SER A 438 -20.21 -7.54 37.35
C SER A 438 -21.63 -8.11 37.38
N MET A 439 -22.61 -7.28 37.00
CA MET A 439 -24.02 -7.64 36.93
C MET A 439 -24.32 -8.59 35.75
N LEU A 440 -23.27 -9.09 35.07
CA LEU A 440 -23.32 -9.97 33.90
C LEU A 440 -23.23 -11.47 34.21
N LYS A 441 -23.33 -11.88 35.49
CA LYS A 441 -23.33 -13.29 35.92
C LYS A 441 -24.68 -13.78 36.45
N LYS A 442 -25.80 -13.13 36.12
CA LYS A 442 -27.14 -13.65 36.40
C LYS A 442 -27.75 -14.24 35.12
N PRO A 443 -28.24 -15.50 35.13
CA PRO A 443 -28.78 -16.16 33.93
C PRO A 443 -29.96 -15.39 33.29
N ALA A 444 -30.69 -14.59 34.08
CA ALA A 444 -31.74 -13.70 33.56
C ALA A 444 -31.22 -12.57 32.65
N VAL A 445 -30.00 -12.07 32.86
CA VAL A 445 -29.40 -10.98 32.05
C VAL A 445 -28.87 -11.51 30.72
N LEU A 446 -28.33 -12.73 30.70
CA LEU A 446 -27.97 -13.42 29.45
C LEU A 446 -29.21 -13.71 28.57
N GLY A 447 -30.35 -14.03 29.19
CA GLY A 447 -31.62 -14.19 28.47
C GLY A 447 -32.08 -12.92 27.76
N CYS A 448 -31.95 -11.75 28.43
CA CYS A 448 -32.28 -10.45 27.83
C CYS A 448 -31.31 -10.06 26.71
N ILE A 449 -30.00 -10.35 26.86
CA ILE A 449 -28.99 -10.08 25.83
C ILE A 449 -29.22 -10.98 24.61
N ALA A 450 -29.54 -12.26 24.79
CA ALA A 450 -29.85 -13.18 23.70
C ALA A 450 -31.12 -12.76 22.92
N ALA A 451 -32.15 -12.27 23.62
CA ALA A 451 -33.35 -11.73 22.98
C ALA A 451 -33.06 -10.44 22.19
N LEU A 452 -32.18 -9.57 22.70
CA LEU A 452 -31.74 -8.36 22.01
C LEU A 452 -30.91 -8.68 20.76
N VAL A 453 -30.00 -9.65 20.84
CA VAL A 453 -29.21 -10.11 19.69
C VAL A 453 -30.12 -10.76 18.63
N ALA A 454 -31.11 -11.55 19.03
CA ALA A 454 -32.10 -12.12 18.11
C ALA A 454 -32.94 -11.03 17.41
N ALA A 455 -33.36 -9.99 18.14
CA ALA A 455 -34.05 -8.85 17.57
C ALA A 455 -33.17 -8.05 16.60
N ILE A 456 -31.89 -7.84 16.93
CA ILE A 456 -30.90 -7.16 16.06
C ILE A 456 -30.62 -7.98 14.81
N LEU A 457 -30.55 -9.32 14.89
CA LEU A 457 -30.37 -10.19 13.72
C LEU A 457 -31.60 -10.20 12.82
N ILE A 458 -32.82 -10.12 13.37
CA ILE A 458 -34.06 -9.96 12.59
C ILE A 458 -34.08 -8.59 11.89
N VAL A 459 -33.66 -7.53 12.57
CA VAL A 459 -33.53 -6.18 11.98
C VAL A 459 -32.41 -6.13 10.94
N GLY A 460 -31.29 -6.82 11.17
CA GLY A 460 -30.17 -6.94 10.23
C GLY A 460 -30.52 -7.75 8.99
N ALA A 461 -31.32 -8.81 9.13
CA ALA A 461 -31.88 -9.56 8.02
C ALA A 461 -32.87 -8.72 7.20
N LEU A 462 -33.70 -7.91 7.86
CA LEU A 462 -34.58 -6.93 7.19
C LEU A 462 -33.78 -5.78 6.52
N ALA A 463 -32.63 -5.39 7.08
CA ALA A 463 -31.74 -4.37 6.51
C ALA A 463 -30.92 -4.89 5.31
N LEU A 464 -30.55 -6.18 5.30
CA LEU A 464 -29.93 -6.86 4.15
C LEU A 464 -30.86 -6.95 2.95
N VAL A 465 -32.18 -7.04 3.19
CA VAL A 465 -33.21 -6.94 2.14
C VAL A 465 -33.33 -5.49 1.61
N LYS A 466 -32.82 -4.48 2.33
CA LYS A 466 -32.79 -3.06 1.95
C LYS A 466 -31.37 -2.51 1.72
N ARG A 467 -30.49 -3.22 1.00
CA ARG A 467 -29.32 -2.53 0.39
C ARG A 467 -29.85 -1.40 -0.49
N LYS A 468 -29.53 -0.14 -0.16
CA LYS A 468 -29.88 1.02 -0.99
C LYS A 468 -29.29 0.77 -2.38
N ARG A 469 -30.16 0.44 -3.33
CA ARG A 469 -29.79 0.22 -4.73
C ARG A 469 -29.47 1.59 -5.33
N VAL A 470 -28.34 1.68 -6.02
CA VAL A 470 -27.90 2.92 -6.68
C VAL A 470 -28.96 3.32 -7.71
N GLN A 471 -29.39 4.58 -7.69
CA GLN A 471 -30.29 5.09 -8.72
C GLN A 471 -29.58 5.07 -10.06
N GLY A 472 -30.26 4.66 -11.13
CA GLY A 472 -29.68 4.68 -12.46
C GLY A 472 -29.29 6.08 -12.91
N PHE A 473 -28.25 6.15 -13.74
CA PHE A 473 -27.70 7.40 -14.26
C PHE A 473 -27.14 7.19 -15.67
N GLY A 474 -27.08 8.28 -16.43
CA GLY A 474 -26.50 8.30 -17.78
C GLY A 474 -27.43 7.70 -18.83
N ARG A 475 -26.86 7.37 -19.98
CA ARG A 475 -27.55 6.75 -21.12
C ARG A 475 -26.67 5.73 -21.81
N VAL A 476 -27.31 4.78 -22.48
CA VAL A 476 -26.63 3.91 -23.46
C VAL A 476 -27.05 4.28 -24.87
N GLU A 477 -26.07 4.23 -25.76
CA GLU A 477 -26.28 4.25 -27.20
C GLU A 477 -26.08 2.82 -27.74
N LEU A 478 -27.06 2.36 -28.50
CA LEU A 478 -27.14 1.01 -29.04
C LEU A 478 -27.07 1.11 -30.57
N ASN A 479 -26.00 0.56 -31.15
CA ASN A 479 -25.82 0.44 -32.59
C ASN A 479 -25.92 -1.03 -32.97
N ILE A 480 -26.96 -1.39 -33.73
CA ILE A 480 -27.25 -2.78 -34.10
C ILE A 480 -26.85 -2.97 -35.56
N LYS A 481 -26.03 -3.97 -35.82
CA LYS A 481 -25.53 -4.32 -37.14
C LYS A 481 -26.00 -5.74 -37.50
N ASP A 482 -26.49 -5.92 -38.73
CA ASP A 482 -26.69 -7.25 -39.30
C ASP A 482 -25.35 -7.77 -39.85
N GLU A 483 -24.89 -8.90 -39.36
CA GLU A 483 -23.58 -9.48 -39.71
C GLU A 483 -23.59 -10.17 -41.08
N ASN A 484 -24.75 -10.41 -41.69
CA ASN A 484 -24.84 -10.99 -43.02
C ASN A 484 -24.87 -9.92 -44.11
N THR A 485 -25.56 -8.79 -43.87
CA THR A 485 -25.74 -7.72 -44.87
C THR A 485 -24.87 -6.50 -44.65
N ASP A 486 -24.14 -6.45 -43.53
CA ASP A 486 -23.40 -5.27 -43.03
C ASP A 486 -24.28 -4.02 -42.80
N GLU A 487 -25.61 -4.18 -42.83
CA GLU A 487 -26.56 -3.07 -42.62
C GLU A 487 -26.61 -2.65 -41.15
N MET A 488 -26.53 -1.35 -40.90
CA MET A 488 -26.66 -0.77 -39.56
C MET A 488 -28.02 -0.13 -39.36
N LEU A 489 -28.71 -0.52 -38.29
CA LEU A 489 -29.93 0.18 -37.86
C LEU A 489 -29.58 1.58 -37.31
N PRO A 490 -30.50 2.55 -37.41
CA PRO A 490 -30.31 3.85 -36.80
C PRO A 490 -29.97 3.74 -35.30
N PRO A 491 -29.00 4.53 -34.79
CA PRO A 491 -28.58 4.49 -33.39
C PRO A 491 -29.78 4.70 -32.45
N GLN A 492 -29.88 3.84 -31.43
CA GLN A 492 -30.94 3.92 -30.43
C GLN A 492 -30.38 4.39 -29.10
N PHE A 493 -30.99 5.43 -28.53
CA PHE A 493 -30.61 5.96 -27.22
C PHE A 493 -31.59 5.49 -26.15
N ARG A 494 -31.08 5.13 -24.98
CA ARG A 494 -31.89 4.79 -23.80
C ARG A 494 -31.37 5.51 -22.57
N ASN A 495 -32.25 6.28 -21.93
CA ASN A 495 -31.96 6.88 -20.64
C ASN A 495 -32.05 5.81 -19.55
N LEU A 496 -31.09 5.85 -18.61
CA LEU A 496 -30.97 4.90 -17.52
C LEU A 496 -31.53 5.42 -16.18
N ASP A 497 -31.96 6.69 -16.11
CA ASP A 497 -32.47 7.31 -14.88
C ASP A 497 -33.65 6.57 -14.22
N GLY A 498 -34.43 5.82 -15.01
CA GLY A 498 -35.58 5.04 -14.55
C GLY A 498 -35.23 3.70 -13.90
N TYR A 499 -33.97 3.24 -13.98
CA TYR A 499 -33.54 1.96 -13.43
C TYR A 499 -32.98 2.11 -12.02
N VAL A 500 -32.96 1.03 -11.25
CA VAL A 500 -32.48 1.03 -9.86
C VAL A 500 -31.64 -0.21 -9.58
N GLY A 501 -30.37 0.00 -9.27
CA GLY A 501 -29.35 -1.01 -8.98
C GLY A 501 -28.76 -1.66 -10.23
N SER A 502 -29.57 -1.95 -11.24
CA SER A 502 -29.11 -2.57 -12.49
C SER A 502 -30.18 -2.52 -13.58
N PHE A 503 -29.77 -2.77 -14.83
CA PHE A 503 -30.63 -3.07 -15.97
C PHE A 503 -30.04 -4.21 -16.81
N THR A 504 -30.82 -4.81 -17.70
CA THR A 504 -30.37 -5.84 -18.66
C THR A 504 -30.29 -5.28 -20.07
N LEU A 505 -29.48 -5.90 -20.93
CA LEU A 505 -29.41 -5.52 -22.34
C LEU A 505 -30.78 -5.69 -23.03
N PHE A 506 -31.53 -6.72 -22.64
CA PHE A 506 -32.88 -6.98 -23.18
C PHE A 506 -33.88 -5.86 -22.87
N GLU A 507 -33.83 -5.28 -21.67
CA GLU A 507 -34.68 -4.15 -21.26
C GLU A 507 -34.40 -2.90 -22.12
N VAL A 508 -33.13 -2.55 -22.34
CA VAL A 508 -32.77 -1.39 -23.16
C VAL A 508 -32.99 -1.63 -24.66
N LEU A 509 -33.03 -2.89 -25.10
CA LEU A 509 -33.48 -3.30 -26.43
C LEU A 509 -35.01 -3.40 -26.57
N SER A 510 -35.74 -2.84 -25.62
CA SER A 510 -37.21 -2.74 -25.65
C SER A 510 -37.93 -4.09 -25.63
N LEU A 511 -37.30 -5.12 -25.04
CA LEU A 511 -37.90 -6.44 -24.81
C LEU A 511 -38.42 -7.13 -26.08
N LYS A 512 -37.83 -6.84 -27.25
CA LYS A 512 -38.22 -7.50 -28.50
C LYS A 512 -37.72 -8.95 -28.50
N GLU A 513 -38.60 -9.90 -28.78
CA GLU A 513 -38.30 -11.35 -28.72
C GLU A 513 -37.04 -11.75 -29.51
N GLU A 514 -36.72 -11.04 -30.60
CA GLU A 514 -35.48 -11.23 -31.38
C GLU A 514 -34.17 -11.04 -30.57
N TYR A 515 -34.21 -10.34 -29.43
CA TYR A 515 -33.05 -10.09 -28.56
C TYR A 515 -33.14 -10.79 -27.20
N LYS A 516 -34.05 -11.75 -27.04
CA LYS A 516 -34.30 -12.44 -25.76
C LYS A 516 -33.07 -13.11 -25.17
N GLU A 517 -32.14 -13.58 -25.99
CA GLU A 517 -30.89 -14.20 -25.50
C GLU A 517 -29.97 -13.24 -24.72
N THR A 518 -30.26 -11.94 -24.74
CA THR A 518 -29.52 -10.91 -24.00
C THR A 518 -30.08 -10.63 -22.59
N GLU A 519 -31.15 -11.32 -22.17
CA GLU A 519 -31.79 -11.13 -20.86
C GLU A 519 -30.82 -11.34 -19.69
N ASP A 520 -29.89 -12.28 -19.85
CA ASP A 520 -28.86 -12.61 -18.86
C ASP A 520 -27.57 -11.75 -18.98
N ILE A 521 -27.58 -10.69 -19.78
CA ILE A 521 -26.51 -9.68 -19.84
C ILE A 521 -26.92 -8.48 -19.01
N LYS A 522 -26.31 -8.32 -17.84
CA LYS A 522 -26.72 -7.36 -16.83
C LYS A 522 -25.67 -6.27 -16.62
N PHE A 523 -26.13 -5.03 -16.50
CA PHE A 523 -25.33 -3.85 -16.17
C PHE A 523 -25.72 -3.36 -14.78
N ILE A 524 -24.76 -3.28 -13.88
CA ILE A 524 -24.95 -2.94 -12.47
C ILE A 524 -24.39 -1.54 -12.21
N PHE A 525 -25.21 -0.63 -11.68
CA PHE A 525 -24.79 0.72 -11.32
C PHE A 525 -23.86 0.67 -10.10
N ARG A 526 -22.71 1.33 -10.21
CA ARG A 526 -21.75 1.51 -9.12
C ARG A 526 -21.74 2.97 -8.65
N ASN A 527 -21.17 3.21 -7.47
CA ASN A 527 -21.16 4.55 -6.84
C ASN A 527 -20.14 5.52 -7.47
N ASP A 528 -19.27 5.04 -8.36
CA ASP A 528 -18.22 5.78 -9.06
C ASP A 528 -18.65 6.18 -10.49
N ASP A 529 -19.96 6.27 -10.72
CA ASP A 529 -20.55 6.56 -12.03
C ASP A 529 -20.15 5.60 -13.16
N SER A 530 -19.83 4.35 -12.80
CA SER A 530 -19.52 3.26 -13.74
C SER A 530 -20.62 2.20 -13.80
N LEU A 531 -20.61 1.41 -14.89
CA LEU A 531 -21.42 0.21 -15.04
C LEU A 531 -20.55 -1.04 -14.98
N GLU A 532 -20.89 -1.98 -14.11
CA GLU A 532 -20.28 -3.31 -14.12
C GLU A 532 -21.12 -4.30 -14.92
N ILE A 533 -20.48 -5.02 -15.83
CA ILE A 533 -21.13 -6.00 -16.69
C ILE A 533 -21.04 -7.37 -16.05
N LEU A 534 -22.17 -8.06 -15.99
CA LEU A 534 -22.28 -9.47 -15.65
C LEU A 534 -22.94 -10.20 -16.81
N ASN A 535 -22.15 -10.98 -17.56
CA ASN A 535 -22.64 -11.84 -18.63
C ASN A 535 -22.91 -13.25 -18.09
N LYS A 536 -24.17 -13.68 -18.09
CA LYS A 536 -24.57 -15.08 -17.85
C LYS A 536 -25.22 -15.72 -19.06
N SER A 537 -25.27 -14.99 -20.18
CA SER A 537 -25.82 -15.47 -21.44
C SER A 537 -24.80 -16.32 -22.21
N LYS A 538 -25.23 -16.89 -23.33
CA LYS A 538 -24.33 -17.53 -24.30
C LYS A 538 -23.71 -16.53 -25.28
N CYS A 539 -24.10 -15.26 -25.24
CA CYS A 539 -23.59 -14.24 -26.15
C CYS A 539 -22.10 -13.97 -25.92
N VAL A 540 -21.39 -13.67 -26.99
CA VAL A 540 -19.98 -13.30 -26.94
C VAL A 540 -19.87 -11.77 -26.77
N ILE A 541 -19.17 -11.31 -25.74
CA ILE A 541 -18.90 -9.89 -25.55
C ILE A 541 -17.44 -9.61 -25.91
N GLN A 542 -17.20 -8.54 -26.66
CA GLN A 542 -15.88 -8.01 -26.96
C GLN A 542 -15.72 -6.57 -26.44
N LYS A 543 -14.52 -6.24 -25.96
CA LYS A 543 -14.11 -4.87 -25.63
C LYS A 543 -12.81 -4.56 -26.34
N SER A 544 -12.77 -3.50 -27.15
CA SER A 544 -11.61 -3.13 -27.97
C SER A 544 -11.05 -4.28 -28.84
N GLY A 545 -11.94 -5.11 -29.39
CA GLY A 545 -11.58 -6.26 -30.25
C GLY A 545 -11.15 -7.53 -29.50
N ARG A 546 -10.98 -7.49 -28.17
CA ARG A 546 -10.69 -8.68 -27.35
C ARG A 546 -12.00 -9.34 -26.90
N LYS A 547 -12.10 -10.66 -27.12
CA LYS A 547 -13.18 -11.50 -26.59
C LYS A 547 -13.01 -11.69 -25.08
N LEU A 548 -14.11 -11.54 -24.36
CA LEU A 548 -14.17 -11.58 -22.90
C LEU A 548 -14.53 -13.00 -22.43
N GLU A 549 -13.90 -13.45 -21.35
CA GLU A 549 -14.17 -14.77 -20.77
C GLU A 549 -15.47 -14.76 -19.95
N ASN A 550 -16.12 -15.92 -19.85
CA ASN A 550 -17.40 -16.01 -19.14
C ASN A 550 -17.18 -15.84 -17.63
N GLY A 551 -17.81 -14.83 -17.02
CA GLY A 551 -17.61 -14.46 -15.61
C GLY A 551 -16.48 -13.46 -15.34
N GLU A 552 -15.83 -12.93 -16.39
CA GLU A 552 -14.88 -11.82 -16.26
C GLU A 552 -15.63 -10.54 -15.84
N ASN A 553 -15.25 -9.95 -14.70
CA ASN A 553 -15.86 -8.70 -14.22
C ASN A 553 -15.31 -7.52 -15.01
N ILE A 554 -16.18 -6.78 -15.69
CA ILE A 554 -15.77 -5.69 -16.58
C ILE A 554 -16.53 -4.43 -16.24
N THR A 555 -15.77 -3.36 -16.06
CA THR A 555 -16.30 -2.03 -15.80
C THR A 555 -16.32 -1.20 -17.09
N MET A 556 -17.44 -0.51 -17.33
CA MET A 556 -17.61 0.51 -18.35
C MET A 556 -17.64 1.89 -17.70
N TYR A 557 -16.63 2.69 -18.01
CA TYR A 557 -16.60 4.12 -17.69
C TYR A 557 -17.21 4.94 -18.82
N ASN A 558 -17.37 6.25 -18.61
CA ASN A 558 -17.89 7.17 -19.61
C ASN A 558 -17.16 7.03 -20.97
N GLY A 559 -17.92 6.90 -22.06
CA GLY A 559 -17.42 6.71 -23.43
C GLY A 559 -16.90 5.31 -23.75
N ASN A 560 -16.93 4.36 -22.80
CA ASN A 560 -16.54 2.98 -23.08
C ASN A 560 -17.58 2.30 -23.97
N LYS A 561 -17.08 1.40 -24.84
CA LYS A 561 -17.90 0.60 -25.75
C LYS A 561 -17.63 -0.88 -25.56
N ILE A 562 -18.67 -1.68 -25.72
CA ILE A 562 -18.58 -3.14 -25.88
C ILE A 562 -19.36 -3.55 -27.11
N THR A 563 -19.00 -4.68 -27.70
CA THR A 563 -19.75 -5.32 -28.79
C THR A 563 -20.26 -6.66 -28.32
N VAL A 564 -21.57 -6.87 -28.40
CA VAL A 564 -22.25 -8.12 -28.06
C VAL A 564 -22.65 -8.83 -29.35
N PHE A 565 -22.14 -10.04 -29.56
CA PHE A 565 -22.49 -10.89 -30.69
C PHE A 565 -23.56 -11.89 -30.26
N LEU A 566 -24.67 -11.88 -30.99
CA LEU A 566 -25.83 -12.74 -30.76
C LEU A 566 -25.62 -14.11 -31.43
N ASN A 567 -26.21 -15.16 -30.85
CA ASN A 567 -26.09 -16.51 -31.40
C ASN A 567 -27.33 -16.95 -32.17
N ASN A 568 -28.52 -16.47 -31.76
CA ASN A 568 -29.79 -16.90 -32.34
C ASN A 568 -30.16 -16.08 -33.58
N VAL A 569 -29.57 -14.89 -33.72
CA VAL A 569 -29.72 -14.03 -34.90
C VAL A 569 -28.34 -13.51 -35.31
N SER A 570 -28.10 -13.37 -36.62
CA SER A 570 -26.84 -12.86 -37.18
C SER A 570 -26.72 -11.34 -37.00
N LYS A 571 -26.71 -10.87 -35.75
CA LYS A 571 -26.57 -9.44 -35.42
C LYS A 571 -25.52 -9.24 -34.34
N SER A 572 -24.83 -8.10 -34.40
CA SER A 572 -24.02 -7.58 -33.30
C SER A 572 -24.59 -6.26 -32.77
N ILE A 573 -24.34 -5.99 -31.49
CA ILE A 573 -24.83 -4.81 -30.80
C ILE A 573 -23.67 -4.12 -30.13
N VAL A 574 -23.32 -2.92 -30.61
CA VAL A 574 -22.38 -2.05 -29.91
C VAL A 574 -23.14 -1.25 -28.87
N VAL A 575 -22.74 -1.41 -27.61
CA VAL A 575 -23.28 -0.67 -26.47
C VAL A 575 -22.22 0.33 -26.02
N GLU A 576 -22.53 1.62 -26.15
CA GLU A 576 -21.70 2.71 -25.66
C GLU A 576 -22.35 3.34 -24.43
N PHE A 577 -21.60 3.43 -23.33
CA PHE A 577 -22.08 4.05 -22.11
C PHE A 577 -21.66 5.53 -22.04
N ARG A 578 -22.62 6.42 -21.77
CA ARG A 578 -22.38 7.83 -21.50
C ARG A 578 -22.90 8.16 -20.11
N SER A 579 -21.99 8.54 -19.21
CA SER A 579 -22.36 8.98 -17.86
C SER A 579 -23.00 10.38 -17.89
N LYS A 580 -23.51 10.84 -16.75
CA LYS A 580 -24.12 12.16 -16.57
C LYS A 580 -23.12 13.31 -16.71
#